data_AF-A0A377AZE2-F1
#
_entry.id   AF-A0A377AZE2-F1
#
_cell.length_a   1.000
_cell.length_b   1.000
_cell.length_c   1.000
_cell.angle_alpha   90.00
_cell.angle_beta   90.00
_cell.angle_gamma   90.00
#
_symmetry.space_group_name_H-M   'P 1'
#
loop_
_entity.id
_entity.type
_entity.pdbx_description
1 polymer ?
#
loop_
_entity_poly.entity_id
_entity_poly.type
_entity_poly.pdbx_seq_one_letter_code
_entity_poly.pdbx_strand_id
1 'polypeptide(L)'
;MLLVESGIQLFSQRSTGSTGELASRVIITTTSAGGNYEMNNCEFNGMVMPSGWTDRGSYAAGYFSTYQTNERAIHSIVTSLKEDDVCSVFYVEGRAFPVRVSAEEGLTVIVPTQDYTVGQTTYKWGATNPATESTNAQAILDFNNGRGFYCSHSIFGINAIFSGNLGIGTANALGGNSIVLGDNDTGFKQNGDGVLDAYANGVHVFRFINGSARSLKGIQAGESKFFTLSSANTAARNASFNLWGNSSRPTVAELGDDSGWHFYSQRNTDNSVIFAVNGQIQPSNWGNIDSRYVKDVRLGSQQYYV
;
A
#
# COMPACT_ATOMS: atom_id res chain seq x y z
N MET A 1 -34.49 14.70 -22.84
CA MET A 1 -33.40 13.87 -23.38
C MET A 1 -33.40 14.00 -24.89
N LEU A 2 -32.30 14.48 -25.46
CA LEU A 2 -32.07 14.67 -26.89
C LEU A 2 -31.41 13.41 -27.48
N LEU A 3 -31.77 13.05 -28.72
CA LEU A 3 -31.04 12.06 -29.50
C LEU A 3 -30.05 12.81 -30.40
N VAL A 4 -28.78 12.43 -30.35
CA VAL A 4 -27.74 12.99 -31.21
C VAL A 4 -27.29 11.90 -32.18
N GLU A 5 -27.59 12.10 -33.47
CA GLU A 5 -27.42 11.08 -34.51
C GLU A 5 -25.97 10.88 -34.96
N SER A 6 -25.12 11.89 -34.83
CA SER A 6 -23.71 11.83 -35.24
C SER A 6 -22.86 12.88 -34.51
N GLY A 7 -21.58 12.57 -34.28
CA GLY A 7 -20.63 13.48 -33.63
C GLY A 7 -19.34 12.76 -33.22
N ILE A 8 -18.42 13.51 -32.60
CA ILE A 8 -17.26 12.99 -31.84
C ILE A 8 -17.12 13.75 -30.49
N GLN A 9 -17.87 14.82 -30.30
CA GLN A 9 -17.89 15.65 -29.10
C GLN A 9 -19.31 16.12 -28.80
N LEU A 10 -19.59 16.28 -27.51
CA LEU A 10 -20.81 16.88 -27.01
C LEU A 10 -20.46 18.01 -26.04
N PHE A 11 -21.06 19.16 -26.27
CA PHE A 11 -20.93 20.35 -25.43
C PHE A 11 -22.22 20.51 -24.66
N SER A 12 -22.13 20.58 -23.33
CA SER A 12 -23.19 21.17 -22.51
C SER A 12 -22.78 22.62 -22.22
N GLN A 13 -23.37 23.55 -22.96
CA GLN A 13 -23.07 24.98 -22.85
C GLN A 13 -24.11 25.71 -22.00
N ARG A 14 -23.65 26.44 -20.98
CA ARG A 14 -24.49 27.33 -20.17
C ARG A 14 -24.87 28.61 -20.93
N SER A 15 -26.08 29.12 -20.66
CA SER A 15 -26.57 30.39 -21.22
C SER A 15 -25.86 31.64 -20.67
N THR A 16 -25.27 31.56 -19.47
CA THR A 16 -24.48 32.61 -18.84
C THR A 16 -23.32 32.01 -18.03
N GLY A 17 -22.21 32.74 -17.92
CA GLY A 17 -21.04 32.38 -17.11
C GLY A 17 -21.10 32.90 -15.67
N SER A 18 -19.94 33.20 -15.09
CA SER A 18 -19.56 33.85 -13.81
C SER A 18 -20.60 34.30 -12.77
N THR A 19 -21.80 34.77 -13.13
CA THR A 19 -22.87 35.17 -12.18
C THR A 19 -24.04 34.18 -12.07
N GLY A 20 -24.09 33.14 -12.91
CA GLY A 20 -25.19 32.18 -13.00
C GLY A 20 -24.98 30.83 -12.29
N GLU A 21 -25.82 29.87 -12.71
CA GLU A 21 -25.92 28.49 -12.26
C GLU A 21 -24.57 27.78 -12.13
N LEU A 22 -24.32 27.15 -10.97
CA LEU A 22 -22.96 26.83 -10.55
C LEU A 22 -22.38 25.58 -11.22
N ALA A 23 -23.13 24.50 -11.44
CA ALA A 23 -22.64 23.28 -12.10
C ALA A 23 -23.78 22.57 -12.86
N SER A 24 -23.45 22.05 -14.03
CA SER A 24 -24.39 21.41 -14.96
C SER A 24 -24.60 19.93 -14.62
N ARG A 25 -25.85 19.48 -14.43
CA ARG A 25 -26.14 18.05 -14.45
C ARG A 25 -26.21 17.51 -15.87
N VAL A 26 -25.42 16.48 -16.16
CA VAL A 26 -25.33 15.85 -17.48
C VAL A 26 -25.39 14.33 -17.37
N ILE A 27 -26.20 13.73 -18.24
CA ILE A 27 -26.24 12.29 -18.49
C ILE A 27 -25.99 12.07 -19.98
N ILE A 28 -24.98 11.27 -20.33
CA ILE A 28 -24.72 10.81 -21.69
C ILE A 28 -24.68 9.30 -21.66
N THR A 29 -25.49 8.67 -22.50
CA THR A 29 -25.64 7.20 -22.53
C THR A 29 -25.68 6.71 -23.98
N THR A 30 -24.93 5.65 -24.28
CA THR A 30 -24.92 5.00 -25.59
C THR A 30 -26.06 4.00 -25.71
N THR A 31 -26.23 3.39 -26.89
CA THR A 31 -27.23 2.33 -27.06
C THR A 31 -26.87 1.11 -26.21
N SER A 32 -27.87 0.50 -25.55
CA SER A 32 -27.74 -0.77 -24.84
C SER A 32 -28.48 -1.86 -25.64
N ALA A 33 -27.73 -2.77 -26.27
CA ALA A 33 -28.27 -3.79 -27.17
C ALA A 33 -27.48 -5.12 -27.08
N GLY A 34 -28.13 -6.24 -27.43
CA GLY A 34 -27.52 -7.57 -27.38
C GLY A 34 -26.78 -7.94 -28.68
N GLY A 35 -25.65 -8.64 -28.56
CA GLY A 35 -24.80 -9.03 -29.70
C GLY A 35 -23.58 -8.11 -29.85
N ASN A 36 -22.97 -8.11 -31.04
CA ASN A 36 -21.74 -7.37 -31.34
C ASN A 36 -22.00 -5.87 -31.65
N TYR A 37 -22.83 -5.20 -30.84
CA TYR A 37 -22.99 -3.75 -30.96
C TYR A 37 -21.74 -3.06 -30.43
N GLU A 38 -21.13 -2.20 -31.24
CA GLU A 38 -19.95 -1.43 -30.83
C GLU A 38 -20.33 -0.37 -29.79
N MET A 39 -19.40 -0.05 -28.88
CA MET A 39 -19.55 1.06 -27.91
C MET A 39 -20.82 0.97 -27.05
N ASN A 40 -21.21 -0.27 -26.76
CA ASN A 40 -22.44 -0.65 -26.09
C ASN A 40 -22.44 -0.27 -24.60
N ASN A 41 -23.60 0.15 -24.09
CA ASN A 41 -23.90 0.26 -22.66
C ASN A 41 -22.81 1.06 -21.87
N CYS A 42 -22.42 2.21 -22.42
CA CYS A 42 -21.51 3.16 -21.80
C CYS A 42 -22.28 4.40 -21.35
N GLU A 43 -22.11 4.80 -20.09
CA GLU A 43 -22.84 5.93 -19.50
C GLU A 43 -21.95 6.76 -18.57
N PHE A 44 -22.07 8.09 -18.65
CA PHE A 44 -21.71 9.00 -17.58
C PHE A 44 -22.96 9.68 -17.04
N ASN A 45 -23.09 9.72 -15.71
CA ASN A 45 -24.20 10.34 -15.00
C ASN A 45 -23.64 11.13 -13.81
N GLY A 46 -23.64 12.46 -13.91
CA GLY A 46 -22.99 13.30 -12.92
C GLY A 46 -23.17 14.81 -13.11
N MET A 47 -22.33 15.56 -12.40
CA MET A 47 -22.25 17.02 -12.46
C MET A 47 -20.89 17.45 -13.00
N VAL A 48 -20.90 18.50 -13.83
CA VAL A 48 -19.70 19.11 -14.39
C VAL A 48 -19.75 20.63 -14.20
N MET A 49 -18.65 21.20 -13.76
CA MET A 49 -18.46 22.64 -13.63
C MET A 49 -17.28 23.10 -14.48
N PRO A 50 -17.52 23.82 -15.60
CA PRO A 50 -16.48 24.53 -16.33
C PRO A 50 -16.23 25.88 -15.66
N SER A 51 -14.99 26.15 -15.27
CA SER A 51 -14.63 27.37 -14.52
C SER A 51 -13.86 28.40 -15.34
N GLY A 52 -13.18 27.95 -16.40
CA GLY A 52 -12.29 28.80 -17.18
C GLY A 52 -11.27 29.55 -16.30
N TRP A 53 -11.19 30.87 -16.50
CA TRP A 53 -10.38 31.80 -15.71
C TRP A 53 -10.99 32.23 -14.38
N THR A 54 -12.21 31.83 -14.04
CA THR A 54 -12.82 32.23 -12.76
C THR A 54 -12.15 31.51 -11.58
N ASP A 55 -12.05 32.18 -10.43
CA ASP A 55 -11.42 31.67 -9.20
C ASP A 55 -12.13 30.45 -8.58
N ARG A 56 -13.18 29.92 -9.21
CA ARG A 56 -14.03 28.83 -8.70
C ARG A 56 -13.39 27.45 -8.84
N GLY A 57 -12.51 27.26 -9.83
CA GLY A 57 -11.86 25.99 -10.18
C GLY A 57 -12.81 24.96 -10.82
N SER A 58 -12.45 24.41 -11.99
CA SER A 58 -13.29 23.42 -12.69
C SER A 58 -13.35 22.10 -11.90
N TYR A 59 -14.51 21.47 -11.82
CA TYR A 59 -14.66 20.16 -11.18
C TYR A 59 -15.69 19.27 -11.87
N ALA A 60 -15.57 17.95 -11.70
CA ALA A 60 -16.62 17.01 -12.07
C ALA A 60 -16.69 15.83 -11.08
N ALA A 61 -17.89 15.33 -10.87
CA ALA A 61 -18.15 14.12 -10.09
C ALA A 61 -19.36 13.37 -10.64
N GLY A 62 -19.30 12.04 -10.66
CA GLY A 62 -20.39 11.22 -11.21
C GLY A 62 -20.06 9.73 -11.27
N TYR A 63 -21.06 8.94 -11.65
CA TYR A 63 -20.87 7.53 -11.96
C TYR A 63 -20.54 7.37 -13.43
N PHE A 64 -19.55 6.52 -13.70
CA PHE A 64 -19.20 6.05 -15.04
C PHE A 64 -19.42 4.53 -15.13
N SER A 65 -20.06 4.09 -16.21
CA SER A 65 -20.36 2.69 -16.50
C SER A 65 -19.90 2.32 -17.91
N THR A 66 -19.43 1.09 -18.07
CA THR A 66 -19.11 0.47 -19.36
C THR A 66 -19.25 -1.05 -19.24
N TYR A 67 -19.72 -1.72 -20.31
CA TYR A 67 -19.85 -3.17 -20.36
C TYR A 67 -18.48 -3.87 -20.25
N GLN A 68 -17.51 -3.45 -21.07
CA GLN A 68 -16.13 -3.94 -21.07
C GLN A 68 -15.15 -2.82 -21.44
N THR A 69 -13.89 -2.93 -21.00
CA THR A 69 -12.89 -1.84 -21.09
C THR A 69 -12.63 -1.34 -22.51
N ASN A 70 -12.79 -2.19 -23.53
CA ASN A 70 -12.67 -1.87 -24.95
C ASN A 70 -13.93 -1.23 -25.58
N GLU A 71 -15.00 -1.04 -24.82
CA GLU A 71 -16.24 -0.34 -25.21
C GLU A 71 -16.41 0.98 -24.42
N ARG A 72 -15.30 1.61 -24.05
CA ARG A 72 -15.27 2.90 -23.37
C ARG A 72 -15.59 4.04 -24.34
N ALA A 73 -16.87 4.19 -24.67
CA ALA A 73 -17.37 5.17 -25.62
C ALA A 73 -17.16 6.63 -25.20
N ILE A 74 -17.27 6.94 -23.90
CA ILE A 74 -17.01 8.28 -23.37
C ILE A 74 -15.58 8.28 -22.84
N HIS A 75 -14.72 9.08 -23.46
CA HIS A 75 -13.28 9.09 -23.16
C HIS A 75 -12.95 9.85 -21.88
N SER A 76 -13.41 11.11 -21.83
CA SER A 76 -13.05 12.09 -20.79
C SER A 76 -14.00 13.27 -20.79
N ILE A 77 -14.04 13.97 -19.65
CA ILE A 77 -14.66 15.29 -19.51
C ILE A 77 -13.55 16.34 -19.52
N VAL A 78 -13.70 17.33 -20.41
CA VAL A 78 -12.73 18.40 -20.66
C VAL A 78 -13.37 19.75 -20.41
N THR A 79 -12.61 20.66 -19.81
CA THR A 79 -13.00 22.06 -19.60
C THR A 79 -11.84 22.98 -19.95
N SER A 80 -12.17 24.23 -20.27
CA SER A 80 -11.25 25.35 -20.39
C SER A 80 -10.34 25.59 -19.18
N LEU A 81 -9.15 26.14 -19.47
CA LEU A 81 -8.19 26.78 -18.55
C LEU A 81 -8.17 28.32 -18.72
N LYS A 82 -8.96 28.87 -19.65
CA LYS A 82 -8.99 30.28 -20.07
C LYS A 82 -10.43 30.80 -20.13
N GLU A 83 -10.76 31.66 -21.09
CA GLU A 83 -11.98 32.49 -21.11
C GLU A 83 -13.32 31.74 -21.12
N ASP A 84 -13.37 30.49 -21.58
CA ASP A 84 -14.60 29.70 -21.59
C ASP A 84 -14.95 29.16 -20.18
N ASP A 85 -15.91 29.80 -19.52
CA ASP A 85 -16.52 29.33 -18.28
C ASP A 85 -17.93 28.76 -18.49
N VAL A 86 -18.30 28.35 -19.72
CA VAL A 86 -19.67 27.89 -20.04
C VAL A 86 -19.74 26.48 -20.63
N CYS A 87 -18.70 25.95 -21.27
CA CYS A 87 -18.76 24.65 -21.93
C CYS A 87 -18.17 23.50 -21.09
N SER A 88 -19.00 22.51 -20.79
CA SER A 88 -18.56 21.17 -20.39
C SER A 88 -18.45 20.29 -21.62
N VAL A 89 -17.24 19.80 -21.95
CA VAL A 89 -16.98 19.09 -23.20
C VAL A 89 -16.73 17.61 -22.95
N PHE A 90 -17.59 16.77 -23.50
CA PHE A 90 -17.48 15.32 -23.45
C PHE A 90 -16.93 14.82 -24.77
N TYR A 91 -15.83 14.09 -24.71
CA TYR A 91 -15.25 13.43 -25.88
C TYR A 91 -15.83 12.02 -25.98
N VAL A 92 -16.50 11.75 -27.09
CA VAL A 92 -17.31 10.55 -27.31
C VAL A 92 -16.88 9.91 -28.62
N GLU A 93 -16.60 8.63 -28.61
CA GLU A 93 -16.14 7.93 -29.80
C GLU A 93 -17.22 7.93 -30.90
N GLY A 94 -16.84 8.25 -32.15
CA GLY A 94 -17.80 8.39 -33.26
C GLY A 94 -18.64 7.14 -33.55
N ARG A 95 -18.13 5.94 -33.23
CA ARG A 95 -18.84 4.66 -33.33
C ARG A 95 -19.99 4.50 -32.32
N ALA A 96 -20.02 5.33 -31.27
CA ALA A 96 -21.03 5.30 -30.23
C ALA A 96 -22.35 5.97 -30.62
N PHE A 97 -22.36 6.75 -31.71
CA PHE A 97 -23.55 7.47 -32.16
C PHE A 97 -24.52 6.53 -32.89
N PRO A 98 -25.84 6.67 -32.67
CA PRO A 98 -26.50 7.75 -31.94
C PRO A 98 -26.40 7.64 -30.41
N VAL A 99 -26.14 8.77 -29.75
CA VAL A 99 -26.07 8.88 -28.29
C VAL A 99 -27.23 9.68 -27.74
N ARG A 100 -27.63 9.36 -26.50
CA ARG A 100 -28.73 10.05 -25.80
C ARG A 100 -28.14 10.98 -24.75
N VAL A 101 -28.57 12.23 -24.79
CA VAL A 101 -28.08 13.29 -23.89
C VAL A 101 -29.25 13.82 -23.06
N SER A 102 -29.12 13.78 -21.74
CA SER A 102 -29.99 14.54 -20.84
C SER A 102 -29.17 15.64 -20.19
N ALA A 103 -29.53 16.88 -20.52
CA ALA A 103 -28.98 18.09 -19.95
C ALA A 103 -30.08 18.81 -19.16
N GLU A 104 -29.69 19.53 -18.11
CA GLU A 104 -30.54 20.39 -17.29
C GLU A 104 -31.15 21.56 -18.08
N GLU A 105 -32.24 22.13 -17.58
CA GLU A 105 -32.92 23.27 -18.22
C GLU A 105 -31.99 24.50 -18.24
N GLY A 106 -31.84 25.13 -19.39
CA GLY A 106 -30.87 26.24 -19.59
C GLY A 106 -29.53 25.82 -20.19
N LEU A 107 -29.29 24.51 -20.37
CA LEU A 107 -28.14 23.99 -21.11
C LEU A 107 -28.46 23.78 -22.60
N THR A 108 -27.59 24.29 -23.47
CA THR A 108 -27.61 23.98 -24.90
C THR A 108 -26.68 22.81 -25.18
N VAL A 109 -27.19 21.76 -25.83
CA VAL A 109 -26.37 20.66 -26.34
C VAL A 109 -25.85 21.05 -27.73
N ILE A 110 -24.54 21.22 -27.87
CA ILE A 110 -23.88 21.51 -29.16
C ILE A 110 -23.03 20.31 -29.58
N VAL A 111 -23.11 19.99 -30.87
CA VAL A 111 -22.47 18.82 -31.47
C VAL A 111 -21.66 19.30 -32.68
N PRO A 112 -20.39 19.70 -32.48
CA PRO A 112 -19.62 20.31 -33.54
C PRO A 112 -19.14 19.29 -34.58
N THR A 113 -18.97 19.76 -35.81
CA THR A 113 -18.45 19.01 -36.96
C THR A 113 -17.03 19.46 -37.37
N GLN A 114 -16.43 20.36 -36.58
CA GLN A 114 -15.10 20.95 -36.75
C GLN A 114 -14.61 21.46 -35.38
N ASP A 115 -13.35 21.94 -35.28
CA ASP A 115 -12.81 22.51 -34.05
C ASP A 115 -13.73 23.61 -33.51
N TYR A 116 -14.00 23.57 -32.19
CA TYR A 116 -14.94 24.49 -31.54
C TYR A 116 -14.19 25.42 -30.60
N THR A 117 -14.26 26.73 -30.88
CA THR A 117 -13.51 27.78 -30.15
C THR A 117 -14.45 28.67 -29.37
N VAL A 118 -14.15 28.88 -28.08
CA VAL A 118 -14.83 29.81 -27.18
C VAL A 118 -13.77 30.65 -26.49
N GLY A 119 -13.72 31.94 -26.84
CA GLY A 119 -12.62 32.83 -26.44
C GLY A 119 -11.26 32.25 -26.83
N GLN A 120 -10.33 32.23 -25.88
CA GLN A 120 -9.00 31.62 -26.02
C GLN A 120 -8.95 30.09 -26.00
N THR A 121 -10.06 29.39 -25.75
CA THR A 121 -10.09 27.92 -25.64
C THR A 121 -10.58 27.29 -26.94
N THR A 122 -9.82 26.34 -27.49
CA THR A 122 -10.20 25.60 -28.70
C THR A 122 -10.19 24.10 -28.41
N TYR A 123 -11.37 23.50 -28.46
CA TYR A 123 -11.57 22.08 -28.33
C TYR A 123 -11.37 21.40 -29.68
N LYS A 124 -10.39 20.50 -29.75
CA LYS A 124 -9.98 19.86 -31.00
C LYS A 124 -11.00 18.81 -31.44
N TRP A 125 -11.59 18.98 -32.62
CA TRP A 125 -12.51 18.01 -33.20
C TRP A 125 -11.78 16.74 -33.63
N GLY A 126 -12.35 15.58 -33.28
CA GLY A 126 -11.74 14.28 -33.58
C GLY A 126 -10.51 13.91 -32.74
N ALA A 127 -10.20 14.63 -31.66
CA ALA A 127 -9.01 14.36 -30.84
C ALA A 127 -9.00 12.96 -30.24
N THR A 128 -7.83 12.33 -30.19
CA THR A 128 -7.57 11.04 -29.54
C THR A 128 -7.14 11.21 -28.08
N ASN A 129 -6.35 12.26 -27.78
CA ASN A 129 -6.06 12.73 -26.44
C ASN A 129 -6.54 14.19 -26.28
N PRO A 130 -7.80 14.38 -25.84
CA PRO A 130 -8.45 15.69 -25.78
C PRO A 130 -7.72 16.74 -24.93
N ALA A 131 -7.03 16.31 -23.87
CA ALA A 131 -6.35 17.21 -22.93
C ALA A 131 -5.04 17.79 -23.50
N THR A 132 -4.43 17.12 -24.50
CA THR A 132 -3.17 17.56 -25.11
C THR A 132 -3.34 18.13 -26.51
N GLU A 133 -4.39 17.74 -27.23
CA GLU A 133 -4.67 18.23 -28.59
C GLU A 133 -5.54 19.50 -28.60
N SER A 134 -6.32 19.74 -27.55
CA SER A 134 -7.08 20.98 -27.39
C SER A 134 -6.19 22.11 -26.89
N THR A 135 -6.41 23.32 -27.40
CA THR A 135 -5.72 24.51 -26.92
C THR A 135 -6.42 25.06 -25.68
N ASN A 136 -5.65 25.34 -24.62
CA ASN A 136 -6.14 25.98 -23.41
C ASN A 136 -7.24 25.20 -22.67
N ALA A 137 -7.19 23.86 -22.69
CA ALA A 137 -8.14 23.00 -22.01
C ALA A 137 -7.44 21.94 -21.15
N GLN A 138 -8.19 21.28 -20.25
CA GLN A 138 -7.73 20.20 -19.37
C GLN A 138 -8.79 19.09 -19.30
N ALA A 139 -8.36 17.83 -19.17
CA ALA A 139 -9.26 16.77 -18.71
C ALA A 139 -9.42 16.87 -17.19
N ILE A 140 -10.66 16.98 -16.72
CA ILE A 140 -10.99 16.99 -15.29
C ILE A 140 -11.45 15.60 -14.81
N LEU A 141 -11.89 14.73 -15.72
CA LEU A 141 -12.06 13.30 -15.48
C LEU A 141 -11.61 12.53 -16.72
N ASP A 142 -10.78 11.50 -16.53
CA ASP A 142 -10.55 10.43 -17.50
C ASP A 142 -11.21 9.14 -17.00
N PHE A 143 -11.77 8.35 -17.91
CA PHE A 143 -12.47 7.11 -17.54
C PHE A 143 -11.60 5.86 -17.73
N ASN A 144 -10.27 5.97 -17.55
CA ASN A 144 -9.34 4.86 -17.80
C ASN A 144 -9.48 3.71 -16.80
N ASN A 145 -9.86 3.99 -15.55
CA ASN A 145 -9.97 2.99 -14.48
C ASN A 145 -11.22 2.11 -14.56
N GLY A 146 -11.94 2.13 -15.69
CA GLY A 146 -13.17 1.36 -15.90
C GLY A 146 -14.36 1.93 -15.11
N ARG A 147 -15.35 1.08 -14.82
CA ARG A 147 -16.60 1.48 -14.14
C ARG A 147 -16.35 1.89 -12.69
N GLY A 148 -17.05 2.93 -12.23
CA GLY A 148 -16.95 3.38 -10.83
C GLY A 148 -17.52 4.77 -10.60
N PHE A 149 -17.37 5.25 -9.36
CA PHE A 149 -17.58 6.66 -9.03
C PHE A 149 -16.28 7.43 -9.29
N TYR A 150 -16.38 8.53 -10.02
CA TYR A 150 -15.28 9.42 -10.35
C TYR A 150 -15.50 10.78 -9.71
N CYS A 151 -14.42 11.39 -9.21
CA CYS A 151 -14.41 12.74 -8.63
C CYS A 151 -13.06 13.38 -8.94
N SER A 152 -13.05 14.60 -9.49
CA SER A 152 -11.82 15.30 -9.90
C SER A 152 -11.03 15.89 -8.72
N HIS A 153 -11.52 15.72 -7.49
CA HIS A 153 -10.97 16.27 -6.25
C HIS A 153 -11.02 15.24 -5.13
N SER A 154 -10.24 15.48 -4.07
CA SER A 154 -10.29 14.72 -2.82
C SER A 154 -11.72 14.61 -2.28
N ILE A 155 -12.18 13.38 -2.00
CA ILE A 155 -13.50 13.13 -1.44
C ILE A 155 -13.47 13.39 0.06
N PHE A 156 -14.04 14.51 0.49
CA PHE A 156 -14.26 14.84 1.90
C PHE A 156 -15.64 14.33 2.35
N GLY A 157 -15.74 13.03 2.61
CA GLY A 157 -16.98 12.40 3.06
C GLY A 157 -17.20 12.55 4.57
N ILE A 158 -18.27 13.24 4.97
CA ILE A 158 -18.75 13.22 6.36
C ILE A 158 -19.46 11.88 6.59
N ASN A 159 -18.99 11.09 7.57
CA ASN A 159 -19.52 9.76 7.91
C ASN A 159 -19.51 8.76 6.73
N ALA A 160 -18.48 8.79 5.88
CA ALA A 160 -18.35 7.87 4.75
C ALA A 160 -18.20 6.39 5.19
N ILE A 161 -18.94 5.49 4.53
CA ILE A 161 -18.89 4.04 4.75
C ILE A 161 -18.60 3.36 3.40
N PHE A 162 -17.59 2.49 3.37
CA PHE A 162 -17.29 1.62 2.23
C PHE A 162 -17.78 0.19 2.55
N SER A 163 -18.87 -0.25 1.91
CA SER A 163 -19.50 -1.57 2.18
C SER A 163 -18.76 -2.76 1.53
N GLY A 164 -17.43 -2.67 1.40
CA GLY A 164 -16.58 -3.64 0.73
C GLY A 164 -15.12 -3.53 1.19
N ASN A 165 -14.23 -4.30 0.60
CA ASN A 165 -12.82 -4.30 0.99
C ASN A 165 -12.11 -2.96 0.69
N LEU A 166 -11.41 -2.39 1.68
CA LEU A 166 -10.59 -1.20 1.48
C LEU A 166 -9.13 -1.62 1.24
N GLY A 167 -8.50 -1.04 0.22
CA GLY A 167 -7.09 -1.24 -0.06
C GLY A 167 -6.44 0.11 -0.36
N ILE A 168 -5.43 0.46 0.43
CA ILE A 168 -4.68 1.71 0.26
C ILE A 168 -3.46 1.40 -0.61
N GLY A 169 -3.50 1.84 -1.87
CA GLY A 169 -2.44 1.62 -2.87
C GLY A 169 -2.51 0.31 -3.65
N THR A 170 -3.45 -0.59 -3.34
CA THR A 170 -3.69 -1.84 -4.07
C THR A 170 -5.12 -2.32 -3.88
N ALA A 171 -5.63 -3.20 -4.75
CA ALA A 171 -6.86 -3.93 -4.50
C ALA A 171 -6.64 -4.98 -3.40
N ASN A 172 -7.64 -5.17 -2.54
CA ASN A 172 -7.55 -6.13 -1.44
C ASN A 172 -7.99 -7.53 -1.92
N ALA A 173 -7.16 -8.53 -1.59
CA ALA A 173 -7.34 -9.94 -1.97
C ALA A 173 -7.56 -10.89 -0.76
N LEU A 174 -7.75 -10.36 0.44
CA LEU A 174 -8.07 -11.13 1.65
C LEU A 174 -9.57 -11.49 1.75
N GLY A 175 -10.39 -10.96 0.84
CA GLY A 175 -11.85 -11.14 0.81
C GLY A 175 -12.61 -9.91 1.29
N GLY A 176 -13.95 -9.99 1.29
CA GLY A 176 -14.81 -8.91 1.81
C GLY A 176 -14.53 -8.60 3.29
N ASN A 177 -14.90 -7.38 3.73
CA ASN A 177 -14.75 -6.91 5.11
C ASN A 177 -13.32 -6.88 5.67
N SER A 178 -12.31 -6.77 4.80
CA SER A 178 -10.92 -6.61 5.20
C SER A 178 -10.35 -5.27 4.71
N ILE A 179 -9.32 -4.79 5.42
CA ILE A 179 -8.52 -3.62 5.06
C ILE A 179 -7.04 -4.03 4.96
N VAL A 180 -6.34 -3.39 4.02
CA VAL A 180 -4.90 -3.53 3.72
C VAL A 180 -4.35 -2.10 3.52
N LEU A 181 -3.24 -1.61 4.10
CA LEU A 181 -2.24 -2.06 5.09
C LEU A 181 -1.89 -3.58 5.13
N GLY A 182 -2.36 -4.50 5.99
CA GLY A 182 -2.99 -4.43 7.33
C GLY A 182 -4.33 -3.69 7.49
N ASP A 183 -4.99 -3.91 8.63
CA ASP A 183 -6.22 -3.20 8.99
C ASP A 183 -5.96 -1.78 9.54
N ASN A 184 -6.95 -1.18 10.21
CA ASN A 184 -6.89 0.24 10.61
C ASN A 184 -6.06 0.53 11.87
N ASP A 185 -5.65 -0.48 12.62
CA ASP A 185 -4.73 -0.34 13.76
C ASP A 185 -3.64 -1.43 13.87
N THR A 186 -3.71 -2.47 13.03
CA THR A 186 -2.61 -3.35 12.65
C THR A 186 -1.95 -2.84 11.38
N GLY A 187 -0.73 -2.33 11.48
CA GLY A 187 -0.01 -1.76 10.35
C GLY A 187 1.28 -1.08 10.76
N PHE A 188 1.69 -0.07 10.00
CA PHE A 188 2.92 0.68 10.25
C PHE A 188 2.59 2.15 10.52
N LYS A 189 3.22 2.71 11.56
CA LYS A 189 3.07 4.12 11.93
C LYS A 189 4.42 4.82 11.93
N GLN A 190 4.52 5.89 11.14
CA GLN A 190 5.63 6.83 11.22
C GLN A 190 5.39 7.75 12.43
N ASN A 191 6.27 7.69 13.42
CA ASN A 191 6.14 8.41 14.70
C ASN A 191 7.22 9.52 14.83
N GLY A 192 7.53 10.18 13.71
CA GLY A 192 8.58 11.20 13.58
C GLY A 192 9.65 10.81 12.57
N ASP A 193 10.59 11.71 12.31
CA ASP A 193 11.74 11.42 11.45
C ASP A 193 12.61 10.31 12.07
N GLY A 194 12.94 9.29 11.28
CA GLY A 194 13.70 8.12 11.73
C GLY A 194 13.01 7.18 12.74
N VAL A 195 11.69 7.30 12.97
CA VAL A 195 10.93 6.42 13.89
C VAL A 195 9.81 5.69 13.16
N LEU A 196 10.00 4.40 12.90
CA LEU A 196 8.97 3.52 12.37
C LEU A 196 8.56 2.49 13.41
N ASP A 197 7.26 2.37 13.60
CA ASP A 197 6.68 1.52 14.63
C ASP A 197 5.69 0.55 13.98
N ALA A 198 5.93 -0.76 14.15
CA ALA A 198 4.98 -1.79 13.76
C ALA A 198 3.91 -1.92 14.84
N TYR A 199 2.66 -1.71 14.45
CA TYR A 199 1.50 -1.90 15.29
C TYR A 199 0.79 -3.20 14.91
N ALA A 200 0.42 -3.99 15.92
CA ALA A 200 -0.53 -5.08 15.78
C ALA A 200 -1.66 -4.83 16.78
N ASN A 201 -2.90 -4.72 16.29
CA ASN A 201 -4.08 -4.47 17.11
C ASN A 201 -3.94 -3.21 18.00
N GLY A 202 -3.51 -2.08 17.41
CA GLY A 202 -3.21 -0.83 18.14
C GLY A 202 -2.03 -0.91 19.13
N VAL A 203 -1.41 -2.09 19.30
CA VAL A 203 -0.23 -2.27 20.14
C VAL A 203 1.01 -2.06 19.30
N HIS A 204 1.82 -1.09 19.69
CA HIS A 204 3.18 -0.98 19.18
C HIS A 204 4.00 -2.21 19.60
N VAL A 205 4.21 -3.14 18.67
CA VAL A 205 4.86 -4.43 18.92
C VAL A 205 6.35 -4.44 18.60
N PHE A 206 6.80 -3.58 17.69
CA PHE A 206 8.20 -3.51 17.28
C PHE A 206 8.60 -2.08 16.92
N ARG A 207 9.66 -1.57 17.55
CA ARG A 207 10.21 -0.24 17.25
C ARG A 207 11.48 -0.36 16.43
N PHE A 208 11.50 0.38 15.33
CA PHE A 208 12.65 0.60 14.48
C PHE A 208 13.11 2.04 14.69
N ILE A 209 14.18 2.20 15.46
CA ILE A 209 14.87 3.49 15.70
C ILE A 209 16.36 3.35 15.41
N ASN A 210 16.98 4.49 15.09
CA ASN A 210 18.33 4.62 14.57
C ASN A 210 19.40 3.72 15.24
N GLY A 211 19.36 3.52 16.57
CA GLY A 211 20.35 2.74 17.32
C GLY A 211 19.90 1.37 17.85
N SER A 212 18.69 0.88 17.53
CA SER A 212 18.23 -0.43 18.04
C SER A 212 16.92 -0.91 17.42
N ALA A 213 16.91 -2.16 16.95
CA ALA A 213 15.70 -2.94 16.72
C ALA A 213 15.16 -3.44 18.06
N ARG A 214 14.11 -2.79 18.59
CA ARG A 214 13.50 -3.19 19.85
C ARG A 214 12.21 -3.92 19.53
N SER A 215 12.25 -5.25 19.63
CA SER A 215 11.03 -6.02 19.86
C SER A 215 10.42 -5.48 21.15
N LEU A 216 9.26 -4.81 21.05
CA LEU A 216 8.53 -4.29 22.21
C LEU A 216 7.60 -5.36 22.82
N LYS A 217 7.67 -6.58 22.27
CA LYS A 217 7.06 -7.82 22.73
C LYS A 217 8.11 -8.93 22.73
N GLY A 218 7.77 -10.08 23.31
CA GLY A 218 8.66 -11.24 23.29
C GLY A 218 8.92 -11.74 21.86
N ILE A 219 10.13 -12.21 21.61
CA ILE A 219 10.44 -13.06 20.45
C ILE A 219 10.08 -14.49 20.89
N GLN A 220 8.98 -15.03 20.38
CA GLN A 220 8.61 -16.41 20.63
C GLN A 220 9.48 -17.35 19.77
N ALA A 221 10.45 -18.00 20.40
CA ALA A 221 11.30 -19.01 19.76
C ALA A 221 10.68 -20.41 19.89
N GLY A 222 9.68 -20.69 19.07
CA GLY A 222 9.05 -22.02 18.94
C GLY A 222 7.52 -22.00 18.94
N GLU A 223 6.91 -22.85 18.11
CA GLU A 223 5.46 -22.92 17.95
C GLU A 223 4.78 -23.83 19.00
N SER A 224 5.34 -25.02 19.25
CA SER A 224 4.79 -26.02 20.19
C SER A 224 5.71 -26.42 21.35
N LYS A 225 6.88 -25.75 21.47
CA LYS A 225 7.92 -25.98 22.47
C LYS A 225 8.60 -24.65 22.84
N PHE A 226 9.17 -24.60 24.05
CA PHE A 226 9.80 -23.40 24.62
C PHE A 226 11.32 -23.42 24.47
N PHE A 227 11.89 -22.23 24.29
CA PHE A 227 13.32 -21.95 24.35
C PHE A 227 13.53 -20.85 25.41
N THR A 228 14.28 -21.14 26.47
CA THR A 228 14.29 -20.33 27.71
C THR A 228 15.66 -19.75 28.01
N LEU A 229 15.71 -18.43 28.25
CA LEU A 229 16.83 -17.71 28.85
C LEU A 229 16.38 -17.23 30.25
N SER A 230 17.05 -17.64 31.33
CA SER A 230 16.57 -17.42 32.71
C SER A 230 17.67 -17.30 33.77
N SER A 231 17.43 -16.51 34.82
CA SER A 231 18.28 -16.38 36.03
C SER A 231 17.48 -16.76 37.28
N ALA A 232 18.14 -17.39 38.27
CA ALA A 232 17.54 -17.82 39.53
C ALA A 232 17.82 -16.88 40.73
N ASN A 233 18.62 -15.83 40.53
CA ASN A 233 18.91 -14.75 41.50
C ASN A 233 19.48 -15.13 42.89
N THR A 234 19.80 -16.40 43.15
CA THR A 234 20.69 -16.80 44.25
C THR A 234 22.17 -16.71 43.89
N ALA A 235 22.47 -16.43 42.62
CA ALA A 235 23.81 -16.05 42.17
C ALA A 235 24.19 -14.68 42.76
N ALA A 236 25.39 -14.56 43.32
CA ALA A 236 25.86 -13.33 43.97
C ALA A 236 26.19 -12.18 42.99
N ARG A 237 25.99 -12.40 41.68
CA ARG A 237 26.39 -11.55 40.55
C ARG A 237 25.47 -11.81 39.35
N ASN A 238 25.37 -10.85 38.43
CA ASN A 238 24.64 -11.01 37.18
C ASN A 238 25.19 -12.19 36.36
N ALA A 239 24.35 -12.90 35.62
CA ALA A 239 24.80 -13.75 34.54
C ALA A 239 24.48 -13.05 33.22
N SER A 240 25.49 -12.85 32.40
CA SER A 240 25.34 -12.25 31.08
C SER A 240 25.70 -13.29 30.03
N PHE A 241 24.74 -13.59 29.12
CA PHE A 241 25.08 -14.23 27.86
C PHE A 241 25.62 -13.16 26.92
N ASN A 242 26.88 -12.79 27.15
CA ASN A 242 27.56 -11.83 26.29
C ASN A 242 28.03 -12.58 25.06
N LEU A 243 27.54 -12.14 23.90
CA LEU A 243 28.20 -12.43 22.63
C LEU A 243 29.26 -11.35 22.42
N TRP A 244 30.53 -11.68 22.68
CA TRP A 244 31.67 -10.75 22.56
C TRP A 244 32.93 -11.45 22.04
N GLY A 245 34.04 -10.73 21.87
CA GLY A 245 35.32 -11.31 21.44
C GLY A 245 36.45 -10.30 21.23
N ASN A 246 37.66 -10.78 20.92
CA ASN A 246 38.84 -9.99 20.55
C ASN A 246 39.86 -10.80 19.71
N SER A 247 41.03 -10.22 19.39
CA SER A 247 42.02 -10.80 18.45
C SER A 247 42.62 -12.15 18.84
N SER A 248 42.82 -12.40 20.15
CA SER A 248 43.30 -13.70 20.65
C SER A 248 42.15 -14.62 21.08
N ARG A 249 40.91 -14.10 21.13
CA ARG A 249 39.68 -14.79 21.54
C ARG A 249 38.53 -14.49 20.55
N PRO A 250 38.56 -15.06 19.32
CA PRO A 250 37.73 -14.62 18.18
C PRO A 250 36.20 -14.56 18.38
N THR A 251 35.62 -15.52 19.10
CA THR A 251 34.19 -15.50 19.43
C THR A 251 34.01 -16.14 20.78
N VAL A 252 33.32 -15.42 21.66
CA VAL A 252 33.04 -15.84 23.01
C VAL A 252 31.53 -15.72 23.19
N ALA A 253 30.85 -16.86 23.08
CA ALA A 253 29.54 -17.02 23.69
C ALA A 253 29.80 -17.25 25.16
N GLU A 254 29.99 -16.16 25.90
CA GLU A 254 30.40 -16.21 27.29
C GLU A 254 29.15 -16.27 28.17
N LEU A 255 29.15 -17.21 29.10
CA LEU A 255 28.40 -17.05 30.32
C LEU A 255 29.38 -16.53 31.37
N GLY A 256 29.27 -15.24 31.66
CA GLY A 256 30.13 -14.54 32.60
C GLY A 256 29.34 -13.77 33.64
N ASP A 257 29.98 -13.55 34.78
CA ASP A 257 29.48 -12.74 35.88
C ASP A 257 30.27 -11.45 36.10
N ASP A 258 29.78 -10.59 37.00
CA ASP A 258 30.35 -9.25 37.28
C ASP A 258 31.82 -9.26 37.75
N SER A 259 32.41 -10.43 38.07
CA SER A 259 33.84 -10.57 38.39
C SER A 259 34.58 -11.54 37.46
N GLY A 260 33.96 -12.00 36.38
CA GLY A 260 34.62 -12.73 35.32
C GLY A 260 33.82 -13.85 34.69
N TRP A 261 34.42 -14.47 33.68
CA TRP A 261 33.83 -15.56 32.91
C TRP A 261 33.76 -16.87 33.72
N HIS A 262 32.65 -17.60 33.59
CA HIS A 262 32.48 -18.94 34.18
C HIS A 262 32.93 -19.99 33.18
N PHE A 263 32.32 -19.96 31.99
CA PHE A 263 32.70 -20.76 30.86
C PHE A 263 32.44 -19.99 29.58
N TYR A 264 33.16 -20.40 28.54
CA TYR A 264 32.84 -20.00 27.19
C TYR A 264 33.10 -21.16 26.25
N SER A 265 32.22 -21.33 25.26
CA SER A 265 32.68 -21.89 24.00
C SER A 265 33.42 -20.80 23.25
N GLN A 266 34.71 -21.00 23.01
CA GLN A 266 35.53 -20.15 22.16
C GLN A 266 36.06 -20.94 20.98
N ARG A 267 35.99 -20.31 19.81
CA ARG A 267 36.77 -20.72 18.65
C ARG A 267 38.08 -19.95 18.69
N ASN A 268 39.20 -20.66 18.74
CA ASN A 268 40.55 -20.11 18.75
C ASN A 268 40.98 -19.61 17.36
N THR A 269 42.12 -18.94 17.32
CA THR A 269 42.76 -18.42 16.10
C THR A 269 43.19 -19.51 15.12
N ASP A 270 43.52 -20.71 15.60
CA ASP A 270 43.81 -21.91 14.80
C ASP A 270 42.55 -22.71 14.42
N ASN A 271 41.36 -22.14 14.63
CA ASN A 271 40.03 -22.75 14.49
C ASN A 271 39.71 -23.93 15.44
N SER A 272 40.63 -24.34 16.31
CA SER A 272 40.29 -25.27 17.39
C SER A 272 39.17 -24.67 18.25
N VAL A 273 38.19 -25.47 18.65
CA VAL A 273 37.19 -25.03 19.63
C VAL A 273 37.67 -25.48 20.99
N ILE A 274 37.82 -24.52 21.90
CA ILE A 274 37.93 -24.81 23.33
C ILE A 274 36.59 -24.51 23.98
N PHE A 275 36.10 -25.46 24.77
CA PHE A 275 35.15 -25.16 25.83
C PHE A 275 35.96 -24.92 27.09
N ALA A 276 36.30 -23.66 27.34
CA ALA A 276 37.08 -23.30 28.51
C ALA A 276 36.15 -23.14 29.71
N VAL A 277 36.54 -23.72 30.84
CA VAL A 277 35.81 -23.63 32.10
C VAL A 277 36.76 -23.08 33.16
N ASN A 278 36.36 -22.00 33.82
CA ASN A 278 37.10 -21.36 34.90
C ASN A 278 36.80 -22.10 36.22
N GLY A 279 37.12 -23.39 36.27
CA GLY A 279 36.73 -24.27 37.38
C GLY A 279 36.82 -25.76 37.06
N GLN A 280 36.13 -26.58 37.85
CA GLN A 280 36.10 -28.03 37.70
C GLN A 280 35.00 -28.49 36.72
N ILE A 281 35.23 -29.61 36.03
CA ILE A 281 34.23 -30.32 35.22
C ILE A 281 33.94 -31.66 35.90
N GLN A 282 32.67 -31.93 36.19
CA GLN A 282 32.20 -33.13 36.90
C GLN A 282 31.19 -33.92 36.03
N PRO A 283 31.64 -34.85 35.17
CA PRO A 283 30.77 -35.76 34.44
C PRO A 283 30.17 -36.84 35.36
N SER A 284 29.02 -37.39 34.98
CA SER A 284 28.37 -38.51 35.68
C SER A 284 29.00 -39.88 35.43
N ASN A 285 29.93 -39.99 34.47
CA ASN A 285 30.66 -41.22 34.15
C ASN A 285 32.10 -40.89 33.73
N TRP A 286 33.07 -41.56 34.36
CA TRP A 286 34.50 -41.37 34.15
C TRP A 286 35.19 -42.53 33.40
N GLY A 287 34.46 -43.58 33.02
CA GLY A 287 35.02 -44.84 32.52
C GLY A 287 35.97 -44.71 31.32
N ASN A 288 35.79 -43.68 30.49
CA ASN A 288 36.64 -43.34 29.35
C ASN A 288 38.00 -42.69 29.72
N ILE A 289 38.13 -42.16 30.94
CA ILE A 289 39.34 -41.60 31.53
C ILE A 289 39.99 -42.65 32.44
N ASP A 290 39.20 -43.24 33.32
CA ASP A 290 39.54 -44.29 34.28
C ASP A 290 40.23 -45.51 33.68
N SER A 291 40.01 -45.79 32.39
CA SER A 291 40.63 -46.89 31.64
C SER A 291 42.03 -46.57 31.08
N ARG A 292 42.47 -45.31 31.18
CA ARG A 292 43.77 -44.83 30.65
C ARG A 292 44.86 -44.69 31.71
N TYR A 293 44.49 -44.78 32.99
CA TYR A 293 45.38 -44.55 34.12
C TYR A 293 45.31 -45.73 35.10
N VAL A 294 46.46 -46.08 35.68
CA VAL A 294 46.53 -47.09 36.75
C VAL A 294 45.95 -46.48 38.01
N LYS A 295 44.86 -47.07 38.52
CA LYS A 295 44.11 -46.52 39.68
C LYS A 295 44.68 -46.90 41.04
N ASP A 296 45.36 -48.04 41.12
CA ASP A 296 45.97 -48.58 42.34
C ASP A 296 47.13 -49.50 41.94
N VAL A 297 48.20 -49.51 42.75
CA VAL A 297 49.31 -50.45 42.65
C VAL A 297 49.66 -50.89 44.06
N ARG A 298 49.51 -52.18 44.35
CA ARG A 298 49.76 -52.75 45.67
C ARG A 298 50.29 -54.18 45.60
N LEU A 299 50.95 -54.59 46.67
CA LEU A 299 51.42 -55.95 46.86
C LEU A 299 50.24 -56.87 47.18
N GLY A 300 50.28 -58.10 46.65
CA GLY A 300 49.27 -59.13 46.90
C GLY A 300 49.39 -59.78 48.28
N SER A 301 48.50 -60.72 48.58
CA SER A 301 48.56 -61.51 49.81
C SER A 301 49.85 -62.34 49.89
N GLN A 302 50.52 -62.28 51.04
CA GLN A 302 51.74 -63.05 51.28
C GLN A 302 51.39 -64.55 51.30
N GLN A 303 51.90 -65.29 50.31
CA GLN A 303 51.86 -66.74 50.31
C GLN A 303 53.10 -67.30 51.01
N TYR A 304 52.87 -68.17 51.99
CA TYR A 304 53.91 -68.99 52.59
C TYR A 304 53.98 -70.30 51.81
N TYR A 305 55.12 -70.57 51.20
CA TYR A 305 55.42 -71.87 50.62
C TYR A 305 55.70 -72.86 51.76
N VAL A 306 55.12 -74.06 51.65
CA VAL A 306 55.33 -75.20 52.56
C VAL A 306 56.34 -76.15 51.93
#